data_AF-A0A9E2R852-F1
#
_entry.id   AF-A0A9E2R852-F1
#
_cell.length_a   1.000
_cell.length_b   1.000
_cell.length_c   1.000
_cell.angle_alpha   90.00
_cell.angle_beta   90.00
_cell.angle_gamma   90.00
#
_symmetry.space_group_name_H-M   'P 1'
#
loop_
_entity.id
_entity.type
_entity.pdbx_description
1 polymer ?
#
loop_
_entity_poly.entity_id
_entity_poly.type
_entity_poly.pdbx_seq_one_letter_code
_entity_poly.pdbx_strand_id
1 'polypeptide(L)'
;MNKRILTEAPGAVPKEYGFFMLTREDDCSEEIAALPSGIKAEVAALMERLKGAVPDDFGFNVTLGNDDPWFELVYGDGQETFMNSPVEWNATRSIIDQLKEVDWDTRRKRALQGCQMMDLMREISKVAPPSLPSTKDLQKEFRREMKEFVRTVRTERSEVHVLRWRDDEGLVAERFASVRTFADELPDLMTVQYWIIAVVANGKPLPVRKIDELKTRALKELEDMPISHGKALGKFAGIMG
;
A
#
# COMPACT_ATOMS: atom_id res chain seq x y z
N MET A 1 13.09 4.71 25.49
CA MET A 1 11.78 4.03 25.47
C MET A 1 11.83 2.70 24.74
N ASN A 2 12.06 2.64 23.43
CA ASN A 2 11.98 1.41 22.63
C ASN A 2 12.80 0.22 23.18
N LYS A 3 14.10 0.44 23.41
CA LYS A 3 14.99 -0.57 24.02
C LYS A 3 14.51 -1.09 25.37
N ARG A 4 13.87 -0.22 26.17
CA ARG A 4 13.34 -0.59 27.48
C ARG A 4 12.07 -1.42 27.34
N ILE A 5 11.19 -1.11 26.40
CA ILE A 5 10.02 -1.94 26.09
C ILE A 5 10.46 -3.36 25.72
N LEU A 6 11.42 -3.48 24.80
CA LEU A 6 11.95 -4.78 24.36
C LEU A 6 12.63 -5.59 25.47
N THR A 7 13.18 -4.92 26.48
CA THR A 7 13.93 -5.58 27.57
C THR A 7 13.06 -5.85 28.80
N GLU A 8 12.27 -4.87 29.22
CA GLU A 8 11.50 -4.89 30.47
C GLU A 8 10.08 -5.44 30.27
N ALA A 9 9.55 -5.38 29.04
CA ALA A 9 8.17 -5.74 28.74
C ALA A 9 7.98 -6.37 27.34
N PRO A 10 8.78 -7.37 26.94
CA PRO A 10 8.67 -7.97 25.60
C PRO A 10 7.29 -8.58 25.33
N GLY A 11 6.57 -8.99 26.37
CA GLY A 11 5.20 -9.52 26.26
C GLY A 11 4.13 -8.48 25.94
N ALA A 12 4.43 -7.18 26.06
CA ALA A 12 3.53 -6.10 25.65
C ALA A 12 3.55 -5.85 24.14
N VAL A 13 4.50 -6.43 23.41
CA VAL A 13 4.62 -6.30 21.96
C VAL A 13 3.82 -7.44 21.30
N PRO A 14 2.80 -7.13 20.47
CA PRO A 14 2.05 -8.15 19.74
C PRO A 14 2.96 -9.00 18.86
N LYS A 15 2.88 -10.33 19.00
CA LYS A 15 3.75 -11.26 18.24
C LYS A 15 3.47 -11.26 16.74
N GLU A 16 2.24 -10.95 16.36
CA GLU A 16 1.76 -10.95 14.98
C GLU A 16 2.37 -9.79 14.17
N TYR A 17 2.44 -8.61 14.79
CA TYR A 17 2.89 -7.38 14.14
C TYR A 17 4.34 -7.01 14.51
N GLY A 18 4.83 -7.44 15.67
CA GLY A 18 6.19 -7.15 16.14
C GLY A 18 6.40 -5.70 16.60
N PHE A 19 5.32 -4.92 16.73
CA PHE A 19 5.31 -3.56 17.27
C PHE A 19 3.88 -3.23 17.75
N PHE A 20 3.74 -2.15 18.50
CA PHE A 20 2.45 -1.48 18.72
C PHE A 20 2.57 0.00 18.33
N MET A 21 1.44 0.60 18.00
CA MET A 21 1.38 1.92 17.38
C MET A 21 0.66 2.90 18.30
N LEU A 22 1.36 3.96 18.71
CA LEU A 22 0.74 5.09 19.40
C LEU A 22 0.12 6.02 18.36
N THR A 23 -1.19 6.26 18.46
CA THR A 23 -1.93 7.19 17.62
C THR A 23 -2.48 8.35 18.45
N ARG A 24 -2.91 9.45 17.80
CA ARG A 24 -3.55 10.56 18.51
C ARG A 24 -4.81 10.13 19.29
N GLU A 25 -5.55 9.13 18.79
CA GLU A 25 -6.90 8.73 19.25
C GLU A 25 -6.96 7.54 20.26
N ASP A 26 -5.83 7.16 20.87
CA ASP A 26 -5.76 6.11 21.91
C ASP A 26 -6.13 4.68 21.43
N ASP A 27 -5.64 4.29 20.25
CA ASP A 27 -5.92 2.99 19.63
C ASP A 27 -5.13 1.80 20.22
N CYS A 28 -4.32 1.99 21.25
CA CYS A 28 -3.37 0.97 21.78
C CYS A 28 -3.46 0.80 23.31
N SER A 29 -4.66 0.99 23.87
CA SER A 29 -4.88 0.98 25.30
C SER A 29 -4.52 -0.37 25.97
N GLU A 30 -4.67 -1.50 25.28
CA GLU A 30 -4.31 -2.83 25.79
C GLU A 30 -2.79 -3.03 25.90
N GLU A 31 -2.03 -2.69 24.86
CA GLU A 31 -0.57 -2.78 24.87
C GLU A 31 0.04 -1.81 25.87
N ILE A 32 -0.48 -0.58 25.94
CA ILE A 32 -0.08 0.38 26.98
C ILE A 32 -0.37 -0.19 28.36
N ALA A 33 -1.54 -0.83 28.57
CA ALA A 33 -1.90 -1.44 29.85
C ALA A 33 -0.95 -2.59 30.25
N ALA A 34 -0.30 -3.26 29.31
CA ALA A 34 0.69 -4.30 29.58
C ALA A 34 2.09 -3.74 29.97
N LEU A 35 2.35 -2.44 29.78
CA LEU A 35 3.65 -1.85 30.08
C LEU A 35 3.89 -1.65 31.60
N PRO A 36 5.16 -1.71 32.05
CA PRO A 36 5.57 -1.28 33.39
C PRO A 36 5.17 0.17 33.67
N SER A 37 4.84 0.49 34.92
CA SER A 37 4.36 1.82 35.34
C SER A 37 5.29 2.96 34.93
N GLY A 38 6.61 2.76 35.00
CA GLY A 38 7.59 3.76 34.57
C GLY A 38 7.53 4.03 33.07
N ILE A 39 7.36 3.00 32.24
CA ILE A 39 7.25 3.15 30.78
C ILE A 39 5.90 3.76 30.42
N LYS A 40 4.80 3.37 31.08
CA LYS A 40 3.48 3.99 30.91
C LYS A 40 3.52 5.51 31.11
N ALA A 41 4.18 5.97 32.18
CA ALA A 41 4.32 7.39 32.46
C ALA A 41 5.13 8.12 31.37
N GLU A 42 6.18 7.49 30.85
CA GLU A 42 6.97 8.04 29.73
C GLU A 42 6.17 8.10 28.42
N VAL A 43 5.38 7.07 28.12
CA VAL A 43 4.47 7.03 26.96
C VAL A 43 3.44 8.15 27.10
N ALA A 44 2.78 8.29 28.25
CA ALA A 44 1.82 9.37 28.49
C ALA A 44 2.45 10.76 28.32
N ALA A 45 3.65 10.98 28.88
CA ALA A 45 4.38 12.24 28.72
C ALA A 45 4.79 12.51 27.27
N LEU A 46 5.17 11.48 26.50
CA LEU A 46 5.44 11.60 25.07
C LEU A 46 4.17 11.99 24.30
N MET A 47 3.06 11.31 24.57
CA MET A 47 1.76 11.57 23.93
C MET A 47 1.29 13.00 24.15
N GLU A 48 1.38 13.52 25.38
CA GLU A 48 1.04 14.91 25.69
C GLU A 48 1.92 15.90 24.93
N ARG A 49 3.23 15.64 24.85
CA ARG A 49 4.15 16.51 24.10
C ARG A 49 3.87 16.48 22.60
N LEU A 50 3.51 15.32 22.05
CA LEU A 50 3.15 15.18 20.65
C LEU A 50 1.83 15.91 20.36
N LYS A 51 0.79 15.69 21.16
CA LYS A 51 -0.50 16.38 21.04
C LYS A 51 -0.35 17.90 21.12
N GLY A 52 0.55 18.40 21.97
CA GLY A 52 0.85 19.83 22.07
C GLY A 52 1.72 20.40 20.94
N ALA A 53 2.49 19.56 20.23
CA ALA A 53 3.36 20.00 19.14
C ALA A 53 2.74 19.82 17.74
N VAL A 54 1.78 18.90 17.60
CA VAL A 54 1.11 18.58 16.33
C VAL A 54 -0.28 19.25 16.32
N PRO A 55 -0.59 20.10 15.33
CA PRO A 55 -1.91 20.71 15.17
C PRO A 55 -3.06 19.68 15.16
N ASP A 56 -4.27 20.09 15.55
CA ASP A 56 -5.42 19.19 15.71
C ASP A 56 -5.91 18.56 14.39
N ASP A 57 -5.67 19.21 13.26
CA ASP A 57 -5.97 18.68 11.92
C ASP A 57 -4.91 17.68 11.41
N PHE A 58 -3.91 17.38 12.24
CA PHE A 58 -2.92 16.33 12.01
C PHE A 58 -2.97 15.28 13.13
N GLY A 59 -3.13 14.02 12.71
CA GLY A 59 -2.78 12.84 13.49
C GLY A 59 -1.27 12.54 13.41
N PHE A 60 -0.84 11.61 14.26
CA PHE A 60 0.50 11.06 14.21
C PHE A 60 0.47 9.58 14.59
N ASN A 61 1.42 8.82 14.05
CA ASN A 61 1.64 7.41 14.37
C ASN A 61 3.08 7.25 14.86
N VAL A 62 3.27 6.57 15.99
CA VAL A 62 4.59 6.22 16.52
C VAL A 62 4.66 4.71 16.71
N THR A 63 5.57 4.03 16.01
CA THR A 63 5.78 2.59 16.24
C THR A 63 6.80 2.38 17.34
N LEU A 64 6.44 1.51 18.30
CA LEU A 64 7.26 1.10 19.43
C LEU A 64 7.26 -0.43 19.56
N GLY A 65 8.24 -0.98 20.27
CA GLY A 65 8.38 -2.41 20.47
C GLY A 65 9.13 -3.14 19.36
N ASN A 66 9.82 -2.43 18.47
CA ASN A 66 10.63 -3.00 17.39
C ASN A 66 12.06 -2.40 17.35
N ASP A 67 12.93 -2.90 16.46
CA ASP A 67 14.29 -2.32 16.30
C ASP A 67 14.31 -1.06 15.41
N ASP A 68 13.22 -0.80 14.68
CA ASP A 68 13.09 0.31 13.73
C ASP A 68 11.86 1.18 14.04
N PRO A 69 11.95 2.07 15.05
CA PRO A 69 10.86 2.96 15.41
C PRO A 69 10.66 4.01 14.32
N TRP A 70 9.40 4.21 13.95
CA TRP A 70 8.97 5.11 12.90
C TRP A 70 7.99 6.15 13.45
N PHE A 71 8.04 7.36 12.89
CA PHE A 71 7.12 8.44 13.19
C PHE A 71 6.52 8.99 11.90
N GLU A 72 5.19 9.02 11.83
CA GLU A 72 4.46 9.56 10.69
C GLU A 72 3.46 10.62 11.12
N LEU A 73 3.24 11.60 10.23
CA LEU A 73 2.13 12.54 10.35
C LEU A 73 1.06 12.16 9.34
N VAL A 74 -0.18 12.22 9.78
CA VAL A 74 -1.35 11.95 8.93
C VAL A 74 -2.23 13.19 8.98
N TYR A 75 -2.51 13.79 7.84
CA TYR A 75 -3.51 14.84 7.75
C TYR A 75 -4.91 14.22 7.71
N GLY A 76 -5.86 14.78 8.46
CA GLY A 76 -7.27 14.42 8.36
C GLY A 76 -8.08 15.64 7.97
N ASP A 77 -8.87 15.55 6.90
CA ASP A 77 -9.81 16.62 6.52
C ASP A 77 -11.17 16.51 7.25
N GLY A 78 -11.33 15.50 8.11
CA GLY A 78 -12.58 15.16 8.77
C GLY A 78 -12.75 13.64 8.86
N GLN A 79 -13.96 13.14 8.63
CA GLN A 79 -14.32 11.74 8.86
C GLN A 79 -13.88 10.76 7.76
N GLU A 80 -13.56 11.21 6.54
CA GLU A 80 -13.43 10.29 5.40
C GLU A 80 -12.09 10.31 4.67
N THR A 81 -11.29 11.39 4.76
CA THR A 81 -10.01 11.45 4.04
C THR A 81 -8.83 11.66 4.98
N PHE A 82 -7.98 10.64 5.03
CA PHE A 82 -6.66 10.72 5.66
C PHE A 82 -5.59 10.70 4.58
N MET A 83 -4.61 11.58 4.72
CA MET A 83 -3.46 11.60 3.82
C MET A 83 -2.16 11.61 4.60
N ASN A 84 -1.31 10.61 4.32
CA ASN A 84 0.05 10.58 4.84
C ASN A 84 0.77 11.87 4.44
N SER A 85 1.36 12.53 5.43
CA SER A 85 2.10 13.77 5.26
C SER A 85 3.57 13.50 5.60
N PRO A 86 4.34 12.87 4.68
CA PRO A 86 5.68 12.40 4.96
C PRO A 86 6.62 13.56 5.29
N VAL A 87 7.35 13.43 6.39
CA VAL A 87 8.43 14.34 6.79
C VAL A 87 9.69 13.50 6.96
N GLU A 88 10.81 14.02 6.46
CA GLU A 88 12.09 13.40 6.70
C GLU A 88 12.57 13.78 8.10
N TRP A 89 12.79 12.77 8.94
CA TRP A 89 13.21 12.95 10.32
C TRP A 89 14.68 12.64 10.49
N ASN A 90 15.37 13.51 11.23
CA ASN A 90 16.71 13.22 11.72
C ASN A 90 16.62 12.43 13.03
N ALA A 91 16.95 11.13 12.98
CA ALA A 91 16.91 10.22 14.12
C ALA A 91 17.84 10.61 15.30
N THR A 92 18.83 11.50 15.06
CA THR A 92 19.74 11.99 16.11
C THR A 92 19.19 13.20 16.88
N ARG A 93 18.07 13.78 16.43
CA ARG A 93 17.43 14.94 17.04
C ARG A 93 16.11 14.56 17.70
N SER A 94 15.68 15.33 18.70
CA SER A 94 14.36 15.14 19.31
C SER A 94 13.26 15.39 18.27
N ILE A 95 12.30 14.47 18.16
CA ILE A 95 11.12 14.66 17.30
C ILE A 95 10.33 15.91 17.68
N ILE A 96 10.24 16.21 18.98
CA ILE A 96 9.51 17.37 19.50
C ILE A 96 10.15 18.69 19.08
N ASP A 97 11.48 18.73 18.94
CA ASP A 97 12.16 19.94 18.45
C ASP A 97 12.04 20.07 16.94
N GLN A 98 12.11 18.96 16.21
CA GLN A 98 11.91 18.94 14.76
C GLN A 98 10.48 19.36 14.37
N LEU A 99 9.46 18.98 15.16
CA LEU A 99 8.07 19.40 14.93
C LEU A 99 7.87 20.92 14.97
N LYS A 100 8.70 21.66 15.71
CA LYS A 100 8.65 23.14 15.76
C LYS A 100 9.15 23.78 14.46
N GLU A 101 9.93 23.05 13.67
CA GLU A 101 10.51 23.49 12.40
C GLU A 101 9.60 23.15 11.21
N VAL A 102 8.51 22.41 11.43
CA VAL A 102 7.58 22.02 10.38
C VAL A 102 6.74 23.22 9.94
N ASP A 103 6.78 23.53 8.65
CA ASP A 103 5.84 24.45 8.01
C ASP A 103 4.46 23.77 7.84
N TRP A 104 3.64 23.89 8.88
CA TRP A 104 2.30 23.29 8.94
C TRP A 104 1.36 23.78 7.84
N ASP A 105 1.48 25.04 7.40
CA ASP A 105 0.63 25.59 6.34
C ASP A 105 0.95 25.00 4.98
N THR A 106 2.24 24.85 4.68
CA THR A 106 2.67 24.15 3.46
C THR A 106 2.23 22.68 3.48
N ARG A 107 2.31 22.02 4.63
CA ARG A 107 1.86 20.62 4.79
C ARG A 107 0.35 20.49 4.56
N ARG A 108 -0.43 21.35 5.20
CA ARG A 108 -1.89 21.40 5.04
C ARG A 108 -2.29 21.62 3.58
N LYS A 109 -1.67 22.58 2.88
CA LYS A 109 -1.92 22.82 1.46
C LYS A 109 -1.67 21.59 0.60
N ARG A 110 -0.56 20.88 0.82
CA ARG A 110 -0.24 19.65 0.08
C ARG A 110 -1.22 18.53 0.37
N ALA A 111 -1.58 18.34 1.64
CA ALA A 111 -2.53 17.30 2.02
C ALA A 111 -3.93 17.56 1.45
N LEU A 112 -4.42 18.80 1.50
CA LEU A 112 -5.66 19.22 0.86
C LEU A 112 -5.65 18.99 -0.67
N GLN A 113 -4.54 19.30 -1.34
CA GLN A 113 -4.38 18.99 -2.77
C GLN A 113 -4.46 17.48 -3.04
N GLY A 114 -3.87 16.66 -2.16
CA GLY A 114 -3.98 15.21 -2.23
C GLY A 114 -5.42 14.71 -2.07
N CYS A 115 -6.16 15.24 -1.09
CA CYS A 115 -7.57 14.89 -0.86
C CYS A 115 -8.44 15.29 -2.07
N GLN A 116 -8.25 16.52 -2.58
CA GLN A 116 -8.92 16.99 -3.81
C GLN A 116 -8.61 16.14 -5.03
N MET A 117 -7.38 15.61 -5.14
CA MET A 117 -7.02 14.67 -6.19
C MET A 117 -7.79 13.36 -6.06
N MET A 118 -7.95 12.81 -4.86
CA MET A 118 -8.72 11.58 -4.64
C MET A 118 -10.20 11.77 -4.98
N ASP A 119 -10.79 12.91 -4.61
CA ASP A 119 -12.16 13.27 -5.00
C ASP A 119 -12.30 13.39 -6.52
N LEU A 120 -11.36 14.06 -7.17
CA LEU A 120 -11.33 14.17 -8.63
C LEU A 120 -11.20 12.79 -9.29
N MET A 121 -10.31 11.92 -8.80
CA MET A 121 -10.17 10.55 -9.28
C MET A 121 -11.45 9.75 -9.10
N ARG A 122 -12.16 9.93 -7.97
CA ARG A 122 -13.46 9.30 -7.73
C ARG A 122 -14.49 9.75 -8.77
N GLU A 123 -14.60 11.04 -9.07
CA GLU A 123 -15.52 11.53 -10.11
C GLU A 123 -15.13 11.06 -11.51
N ILE A 124 -13.85 11.14 -11.87
CA ILE A 124 -13.35 10.61 -13.15
C ILE A 124 -13.65 9.12 -13.29
N SER A 125 -13.49 8.33 -12.22
CA SER A 125 -13.74 6.88 -12.24
C SER A 125 -15.16 6.53 -12.68
N LYS A 126 -16.14 7.41 -12.42
CA LYS A 126 -17.54 7.23 -12.79
C LYS A 126 -17.79 7.46 -14.27
N VAL A 127 -17.11 8.42 -14.88
CA VAL A 127 -17.41 8.89 -16.25
C VAL A 127 -16.39 8.45 -17.30
N ALA A 128 -15.14 8.23 -16.91
CA ALA A 128 -14.08 7.87 -17.85
C ALA A 128 -14.32 6.46 -18.41
N PRO A 129 -14.15 6.27 -19.74
CA PRO A 129 -14.26 4.96 -20.35
C PRO A 129 -13.10 4.06 -19.90
N PRO A 130 -13.33 2.75 -19.73
CA PRO A 130 -12.25 1.81 -19.46
C PRO A 130 -11.29 1.72 -20.66
N SER A 131 -10.01 1.52 -20.36
CA SER A 131 -8.93 1.38 -21.36
C SER A 131 -8.02 0.19 -21.09
N LEU A 132 -8.44 -0.75 -20.23
CA LEU A 132 -7.72 -2.00 -19.96
C LEU A 132 -7.51 -2.78 -21.28
N PRO A 133 -6.26 -3.02 -21.71
CA PRO A 133 -5.99 -3.75 -22.94
C PRO A 133 -6.39 -5.22 -22.83
N SER A 134 -6.89 -5.78 -23.93
CA SER A 134 -7.22 -7.20 -24.00
C SER A 134 -5.94 -8.05 -23.92
N THR A 135 -6.02 -9.25 -23.33
CA THR A 135 -4.87 -10.16 -23.30
C THR A 135 -4.38 -10.50 -24.71
N LYS A 136 -5.29 -10.54 -25.69
CA LYS A 136 -4.94 -10.79 -27.10
C LYS A 136 -4.05 -9.70 -27.68
N ASP A 137 -4.36 -8.43 -27.41
CA ASP A 137 -3.61 -7.29 -27.94
C ASP A 137 -2.22 -7.24 -27.30
N LEU A 138 -2.13 -7.46 -25.99
CA LEU A 138 -0.86 -7.59 -25.27
C LEU A 138 0.01 -8.73 -25.82
N GLN A 139 -0.56 -9.91 -26.06
CA GLN A 139 0.19 -11.04 -26.64
C GLN A 139 0.65 -10.79 -28.08
N LYS A 140 -0.06 -9.94 -28.83
CA LYS A 140 0.34 -9.53 -30.18
C LYS A 140 1.52 -8.57 -30.11
N GLU A 141 1.47 -7.61 -29.20
CA GLU A 141 2.52 -6.62 -28.97
C GLU A 141 3.81 -7.28 -28.46
N PHE A 142 3.72 -8.07 -27.38
CA PHE A 142 4.84 -8.76 -26.73
C PHE A 142 5.07 -10.18 -27.25
N ARG A 143 4.81 -10.41 -28.55
CA ARG A 143 4.76 -11.78 -29.11
C ARG A 143 6.08 -12.53 -28.97
N ARG A 144 7.20 -11.85 -29.12
CA ARG A 144 8.54 -12.47 -29.08
C ARG A 144 8.88 -12.88 -27.65
N GLU A 145 8.70 -11.94 -26.73
CA GLU A 145 9.00 -12.05 -25.30
C GLU A 145 8.10 -13.11 -24.65
N MET A 146 6.81 -13.14 -24.99
CA MET A 146 5.88 -14.18 -24.57
C MET A 146 6.34 -15.58 -25.01
N LYS A 147 6.75 -15.74 -26.28
CA LYS A 147 7.19 -17.06 -26.80
C LYS A 147 8.44 -17.55 -26.07
N GLU A 148 9.38 -16.65 -25.83
CA GLU A 148 10.59 -16.95 -25.07
C GLU A 148 10.26 -17.35 -23.64
N PHE A 149 9.44 -16.56 -22.95
CA PHE A 149 8.95 -16.85 -21.61
C PHE A 149 8.32 -18.24 -21.52
N VAL A 150 7.33 -18.55 -22.38
CA VAL A 150 6.65 -19.86 -22.39
C VAL A 150 7.64 -21.00 -22.65
N ARG A 151 8.62 -20.80 -23.55
CA ARG A 151 9.64 -21.82 -23.83
C ARG A 151 10.50 -22.11 -22.60
N THR A 152 10.85 -21.10 -21.82
CA THR A 152 11.68 -21.21 -20.62
C THR A 152 10.94 -21.92 -19.50
N VAL A 153 9.69 -21.55 -19.23
CA VAL A 153 8.96 -22.04 -18.04
C VAL A 153 8.13 -23.31 -18.27
N ARG A 154 7.95 -23.78 -19.51
CA ARG A 154 7.10 -24.96 -19.81
C ARG A 154 7.55 -26.27 -19.11
N THR A 155 8.80 -26.34 -18.68
CA THR A 155 9.35 -27.51 -17.97
C THR A 155 9.05 -27.47 -16.47
N GLU A 156 8.70 -26.31 -15.92
CA GLU A 156 8.34 -26.09 -14.53
C GLU A 156 6.85 -26.40 -14.35
N ARG A 157 6.54 -27.52 -13.67
CA ARG A 157 5.16 -28.05 -13.58
C ARG A 157 4.49 -27.85 -12.22
N SER A 158 5.23 -27.45 -11.19
CA SER A 158 4.74 -27.30 -9.83
C SER A 158 4.19 -25.89 -9.54
N GLU A 159 4.42 -24.93 -10.42
CA GLU A 159 4.14 -23.51 -10.18
C GLU A 159 3.34 -22.90 -11.33
N VAL A 160 2.81 -21.70 -11.05
CA VAL A 160 2.22 -20.82 -12.05
C VAL A 160 3.19 -19.69 -12.34
N HIS A 161 3.56 -19.53 -13.61
CA HIS A 161 4.44 -18.46 -14.06
C HIS A 161 3.60 -17.42 -14.78
N VAL A 162 3.80 -16.15 -14.45
CA VAL A 162 3.07 -15.02 -15.03
C VAL A 162 4.07 -14.07 -15.66
N LEU A 163 3.83 -13.72 -16.91
CA LEU A 163 4.50 -12.61 -17.59
C LEU A 163 3.56 -11.41 -17.56
N ARG A 164 4.05 -10.31 -16.96
CA ARG A 164 3.33 -9.05 -16.83
C ARG A 164 4.20 -7.90 -17.30
N TRP A 165 3.56 -6.76 -17.56
CA TRP A 165 4.24 -5.54 -17.97
C TRP A 165 3.67 -4.31 -17.27
N ARG A 166 4.53 -3.34 -16.98
CA ARG A 166 4.16 -2.00 -16.50
C ARG A 166 5.06 -0.98 -17.20
N ASP A 167 4.57 0.23 -17.47
CA ASP A 167 5.29 1.26 -18.26
C ASP A 167 6.68 1.61 -17.70
N ASP A 168 6.79 1.77 -16.38
CA ASP A 168 8.01 2.19 -15.66
C ASP A 168 8.96 1.03 -15.31
N GLU A 169 8.46 -0.20 -15.18
CA GLU A 169 9.25 -1.39 -14.85
C GLU A 169 9.57 -2.29 -16.05
N GLY A 170 8.82 -2.17 -17.14
CA GLY A 170 8.91 -3.06 -18.28
C GLY A 170 8.35 -4.46 -17.99
N LEU A 171 8.95 -5.47 -18.64
CA LEU A 171 8.51 -6.87 -18.56
C LEU A 171 9.04 -7.56 -17.31
N VAL A 172 8.14 -8.15 -16.53
CA VAL A 172 8.46 -8.88 -15.31
C VAL A 172 7.87 -10.29 -15.37
N ALA A 173 8.69 -11.29 -15.02
CA ALA A 173 8.25 -12.67 -14.83
C ALA A 173 8.16 -12.98 -13.34
N GLU A 174 7.03 -13.52 -12.90
CA GLU A 174 6.77 -13.84 -11.49
C GLU A 174 6.19 -15.24 -11.33
N ARG A 175 6.37 -15.81 -10.14
CA ARG A 175 5.96 -17.17 -9.77
C ARG A 175 4.90 -17.13 -8.68
N PHE A 176 3.89 -17.98 -8.83
CA PHE A 176 2.83 -18.19 -7.85
C PHE A 176 2.69 -19.68 -7.56
N ALA A 177 2.36 -20.03 -6.32
CA ALA A 177 2.18 -21.42 -5.91
C ALA A 177 1.02 -22.10 -6.65
N SER A 178 -0.01 -21.35 -7.05
CA SER A 178 -1.17 -21.88 -7.75
C SER A 178 -1.91 -20.83 -8.56
N VAL A 179 -2.82 -21.26 -9.45
CA VAL A 179 -3.71 -20.34 -10.19
C VAL A 179 -4.62 -19.59 -9.23
N ARG A 180 -4.97 -20.20 -8.09
CA ARG A 180 -5.78 -19.56 -7.06
C ARG A 180 -5.02 -18.42 -6.40
N THR A 181 -3.80 -18.67 -5.92
CA THR A 181 -2.93 -17.63 -5.35
C THR A 181 -2.71 -16.48 -6.33
N PHE A 182 -2.46 -16.78 -7.61
CA PHE A 182 -2.38 -15.73 -8.63
C PHE A 182 -3.70 -14.95 -8.79
N ALA A 183 -4.85 -15.63 -8.76
CA ALA A 183 -6.14 -14.97 -8.87
C ALA A 183 -6.45 -14.07 -7.68
N ASP A 184 -6.05 -14.48 -6.47
CA ASP A 184 -6.23 -13.73 -5.23
C ASP A 184 -5.35 -12.44 -5.23
N GLU A 185 -4.17 -12.48 -5.85
CA GLU A 185 -3.26 -11.33 -5.98
C GLU A 185 -3.59 -10.42 -7.18
N LEU A 186 -4.37 -10.92 -8.15
CA LEU A 186 -4.64 -10.22 -9.41
C LEU A 186 -5.31 -8.84 -9.25
N PRO A 187 -6.26 -8.62 -8.32
CA PRO A 187 -6.82 -7.29 -8.06
C PRO A 187 -5.72 -6.26 -7.79
N ASP A 188 -4.81 -6.57 -6.85
CA ASP A 188 -3.72 -5.66 -6.45
C ASP A 188 -2.79 -5.39 -7.63
N LEU A 189 -2.38 -6.42 -8.36
CA LEU A 189 -1.55 -6.26 -9.57
C LEU A 189 -2.18 -5.33 -10.60
N MET A 190 -3.50 -5.42 -10.80
CA MET A 190 -4.21 -4.56 -11.74
C MET A 190 -4.34 -3.13 -11.21
N THR A 191 -4.53 -2.91 -9.91
CA THR A 191 -4.60 -1.54 -9.34
C THR A 191 -3.28 -0.78 -9.46
N VAL A 192 -2.14 -1.48 -9.48
CA VAL A 192 -0.82 -0.91 -9.78
C VAL A 192 -0.47 -1.02 -11.27
N GLN A 193 -1.45 -1.24 -12.14
CA GLN A 193 -1.33 -1.22 -13.60
C GLN A 193 -0.40 -2.27 -14.22
N TYR A 194 -0.15 -3.41 -13.55
CA TYR A 194 0.46 -4.54 -14.25
C TYR A 194 -0.52 -5.18 -15.24
N TRP A 195 -0.12 -5.20 -16.50
CA TRP A 195 -0.87 -5.83 -17.57
C TRP A 195 -0.41 -7.27 -17.75
N ILE A 196 -1.31 -8.22 -17.49
CA ILE A 196 -1.02 -9.65 -17.63
C ILE A 196 -1.00 -10.04 -19.11
N ILE A 197 0.18 -10.47 -19.58
CA ILE A 197 0.44 -10.88 -20.97
C ILE A 197 0.21 -12.39 -21.12
N ALA A 198 0.83 -13.20 -20.25
CA ALA A 198 0.75 -14.65 -20.33
C ALA A 198 0.80 -15.30 -18.95
N VAL A 199 0.12 -16.43 -18.84
CA VAL A 199 0.11 -17.26 -17.63
C VAL A 199 0.39 -18.70 -18.06
N VAL A 200 1.39 -19.34 -17.46
CA VAL A 200 1.71 -20.76 -17.68
C VAL A 200 1.46 -21.50 -16.38
N ALA A 201 0.55 -22.47 -16.41
CA ALA A 201 0.23 -23.31 -15.26
C ALA A 201 0.47 -24.78 -15.62
N ASN A 202 1.15 -25.51 -14.75
CA ASN A 202 1.50 -26.92 -14.97
C ASN A 202 2.21 -27.15 -16.32
N GLY A 203 3.12 -26.25 -16.68
CA GLY A 203 3.86 -26.26 -17.95
C GLY A 203 3.04 -25.94 -19.21
N LYS A 204 1.78 -25.50 -19.08
CA LYS A 204 0.91 -25.17 -20.22
C LYS A 204 0.43 -23.71 -20.16
N PRO A 205 0.52 -22.94 -21.27
CA PRO A 205 -0.03 -21.60 -21.32
C PRO A 205 -1.55 -21.65 -21.18
N LEU A 206 -2.11 -20.77 -20.35
CA LEU A 206 -3.55 -20.59 -20.25
C LEU A 206 -4.09 -19.92 -21.52
N PRO A 207 -5.31 -20.29 -21.96
CA PRO A 207 -5.97 -19.59 -23.06
C PRO A 207 -6.22 -18.12 -22.73
N VAL A 208 -6.11 -17.23 -23.73
CA VAL A 208 -6.42 -15.79 -23.65
C VAL A 208 -7.73 -15.53 -22.90
N ARG A 209 -8.80 -16.21 -23.32
CA ARG A 209 -10.12 -16.09 -22.69
C ARG A 209 -10.10 -16.38 -21.20
N LYS A 210 -9.33 -17.37 -20.75
CA LYS A 210 -9.24 -17.72 -19.33
C LYS A 210 -8.50 -16.65 -18.52
N ILE A 211 -7.51 -15.99 -19.12
CA ILE A 211 -6.81 -14.85 -18.51
C ILE A 211 -7.77 -13.66 -18.41
N ASP A 212 -8.53 -13.36 -19.46
CA ASP A 212 -9.53 -12.28 -19.43
C ASP A 212 -10.68 -12.57 -18.43
N GLU A 213 -11.09 -13.83 -18.27
CA GLU A 213 -12.05 -14.25 -17.23
C GLU A 213 -11.49 -14.12 -15.80
N LEU A 214 -10.18 -14.28 -15.60
CA LEU A 214 -9.53 -13.98 -14.33
C LEU A 214 -9.53 -12.47 -14.06
N LYS A 215 -9.12 -11.65 -15.03
CA LYS A 215 -9.15 -10.19 -14.95
C LYS A 215 -10.55 -9.66 -14.63
N THR A 216 -11.57 -10.21 -15.30
CA THR A 216 -12.97 -9.82 -15.07
C THR A 216 -13.42 -10.13 -13.64
N ARG A 217 -12.98 -11.25 -13.06
CA ARG A 217 -13.28 -11.58 -11.65
C ARG A 217 -12.57 -10.65 -10.69
N ALA A 218 -11.29 -10.37 -10.92
CA ALA A 218 -10.54 -9.41 -10.11
C ALA A 218 -11.18 -8.01 -10.13
N LEU A 219 -11.70 -7.57 -11.28
CA LEU A 219 -12.42 -6.30 -11.39
C LEU A 219 -13.70 -6.27 -10.54
N LYS A 220 -14.43 -7.39 -10.44
CA LYS A 220 -15.64 -7.48 -9.60
C LYS A 220 -15.33 -7.29 -8.12
N GLU A 221 -14.19 -7.78 -7.66
CA GLU A 221 -13.75 -7.61 -6.25
C GLU A 221 -13.44 -6.16 -5.91
N LEU A 222 -13.20 -5.32 -6.94
CA LEU A 222 -12.89 -3.91 -6.79
C LEU A 222 -14.12 -3.00 -7.00
N GLU A 223 -15.30 -3.52 -7.38
CA GLU A 223 -16.46 -2.71 -7.81
C GLU A 223 -16.88 -1.64 -6.78
N ASP A 224 -16.82 -1.98 -5.48
CA ASP A 224 -17.15 -1.08 -4.38
C ASP A 224 -16.01 -0.10 -4.01
N MET A 225 -14.88 -0.15 -4.72
CA MET A 225 -13.70 0.68 -4.54
C MET A 225 -13.43 1.51 -5.80
N PRO A 226 -14.10 2.67 -6.01
CA PRO A 226 -14.13 3.36 -7.30
C PRO A 226 -12.76 3.72 -7.86
N ILE A 227 -11.83 4.16 -7.00
CA ILE A 227 -10.47 4.54 -7.41
C ILE A 227 -9.67 3.29 -7.81
N SER A 228 -9.66 2.25 -6.98
CA SER A 228 -8.95 0.99 -7.27
C SER A 228 -9.48 0.33 -8.54
N HIS A 229 -10.81 0.24 -8.69
CA HIS A 229 -11.45 -0.27 -9.89
C HIS A 229 -11.11 0.60 -11.12
N GLY A 230 -11.16 1.93 -10.99
CA GLY A 230 -10.76 2.85 -12.05
C GLY A 230 -9.31 2.67 -12.50
N LYS A 231 -8.38 2.47 -11.55
CA LYS A 231 -6.96 2.18 -11.83
C LYS A 231 -6.82 0.85 -12.58
N ALA A 232 -7.46 -0.21 -12.08
CA ALA A 232 -7.46 -1.54 -12.68
C ALA A 232 -8.06 -1.55 -14.11
N LEU A 233 -9.03 -0.67 -14.38
CA LEU A 233 -9.61 -0.46 -15.71
C LEU A 233 -8.78 0.46 -16.62
N GLY A 234 -7.66 1.00 -16.14
CA GLY A 234 -6.81 1.92 -16.90
C GLY A 234 -7.36 3.34 -17.06
N LYS A 235 -8.45 3.70 -16.38
CA LYS A 235 -9.19 4.97 -16.59
C LYS A 235 -8.35 6.24 -16.38
N PHE A 236 -7.24 6.14 -15.67
CA PHE A 236 -6.37 7.27 -15.29
C PHE A 236 -5.07 7.37 -16.09
N ALA A 237 -4.82 6.47 -17.07
CA ALA A 237 -3.55 6.40 -17.78
C ALA A 237 -3.15 7.69 -18.53
N GLY A 238 -4.12 8.54 -18.91
CA GLY A 238 -3.86 9.84 -19.53
C GLY A 238 -3.92 11.05 -18.59
N ILE A 239 -4.08 10.82 -17.28
CA ILE A 239 -4.31 11.88 -16.27
C ILE A 239 -3.17 11.91 -15.23
N MET A 240 -2.53 10.76 -14.99
CA MET A 240 -1.38 10.63 -14.07
C MET A 240 -0.02 10.54 -14.80
N GLY A 241 0.03 10.90 -16.09
CA GLY A 241 1.25 10.94 -16.90
C GLY A 241 1.99 12.27 -16.83
#